data_AF-A0AAV4AAR4-F1
#
_entry.id   AF-A0AAV4AAR4-F1
#
_cell.length_a   1.000
_cell.length_b   1.000
_cell.length_c   1.000
_cell.angle_alpha   90.00
_cell.angle_beta   90.00
_cell.angle_gamma   90.00
#
_symmetry.space_group_name_H-M   'P 1'
#
loop_
_entity.id
_entity.type
_entity.pdbx_description
1 polymer ?
#
loop_
_entity_poly.entity_id
_entity_poly.type
_entity_poly.pdbx_seq_one_letter_code
_entity_poly.pdbx_strand_id
1 'polypeptide(L)'
;MHNLLDISILNSWILYNLDHHDKQIDRQRFIVAIVESLCAHDVTPNIPVAQQLADGHDVVCLEVKVERDCFVCSDRSADKRSSVGRKRTRYWCSACKVGYHLQCAQRLRHVTDQGLQKRWHIQQQE
;
A
#
# COMPACT_ATOMS: atom_id res chain seq x y z
N MET A 1 -27.88 -20.46 3.55
CA MET A 1 -27.35 -19.76 2.35
C MET A 1 -26.00 -20.36 1.92
N HIS A 2 -25.82 -21.70 1.98
CA HIS A 2 -24.54 -22.36 1.66
C HIS A 2 -24.58 -23.14 0.33
N ASN A 3 -25.77 -23.55 -0.12
CA ASN A 3 -25.90 -24.41 -1.30
C ASN A 3 -25.65 -23.69 -2.65
N LEU A 4 -25.80 -22.36 -2.71
CA LEU A 4 -25.64 -21.63 -3.98
C LEU A 4 -24.19 -21.64 -4.45
N LEU A 5 -23.24 -21.39 -3.53
CA LEU A 5 -21.81 -21.37 -3.86
C LEU A 5 -21.33 -22.73 -4.35
N ASP A 6 -21.75 -23.81 -3.69
CA ASP A 6 -21.38 -25.18 -4.10
C ASP A 6 -21.91 -25.51 -5.50
N ILE A 7 -23.16 -25.13 -5.80
CA ILE A 7 -23.77 -25.31 -7.12
C ILE A 7 -23.04 -24.46 -8.17
N SER A 8 -22.75 -23.19 -7.87
CA SER A 8 -22.04 -22.29 -8.78
C SER A 8 -20.63 -22.80 -9.10
N ILE A 9 -19.85 -23.20 -8.09
CA ILE A 9 -18.49 -23.71 -8.27
C ILE A 9 -18.50 -25.01 -9.10
N LEU A 10 -19.46 -25.90 -8.83
CA LEU A 10 -19.59 -27.14 -9.60
C LEU A 10 -19.91 -26.87 -11.08
N ASN A 11 -20.87 -25.98 -11.34
CA ASN A 11 -21.24 -25.61 -12.71
C ASN A 11 -20.09 -24.95 -13.45
N SER A 12 -19.34 -24.04 -12.79
CA SER A 12 -18.15 -23.41 -13.37
C SER A 12 -17.06 -24.43 -13.70
N TRP A 13 -16.84 -25.45 -12.86
CA TRP A 13 -15.87 -26.52 -13.13
C TRP A 13 -16.26 -27.37 -14.34
N ILE A 14 -17.55 -27.71 -14.46
CA ILE A 14 -18.07 -28.46 -15.62
C ILE A 14 -17.83 -27.65 -16.90
N LEU A 15 -18.18 -26.37 -16.91
CA LEU A 15 -17.96 -25.49 -18.06
C LEU A 15 -16.48 -25.37 -18.42
N TYR A 16 -15.60 -25.24 -17.43
CA TYR A 16 -14.16 -25.17 -17.65
C TYR A 16 -13.63 -26.42 -18.38
N ASN A 17 -14.01 -27.61 -17.92
CA ASN A 17 -13.57 -28.87 -18.52
C ASN A 17 -14.21 -29.17 -19.88
N LEU A 18 -15.38 -28.59 -20.18
CA LEU A 18 -15.99 -28.62 -21.51
C LEU A 18 -15.26 -27.70 -22.48
N ASP A 19 -14.81 -26.53 -22.03
CA ASP A 19 -14.05 -25.61 -22.88
C ASP A 19 -12.59 -26.10 -23.09
N HIS A 20 -12.02 -26.78 -22.09
CA HIS A 20 -10.64 -27.26 -22.07
C HIS A 20 -10.55 -28.79 -22.09
N HIS A 21 -11.12 -29.42 -23.13
CA HIS A 21 -11.15 -30.88 -23.28
C HIS A 21 -9.76 -31.56 -23.19
N ASP A 22 -8.70 -30.91 -23.65
CA ASP A 22 -7.34 -31.47 -23.67
C ASP A 22 -6.55 -31.23 -22.36
N LYS A 23 -7.05 -30.37 -21.47
CA LYS A 23 -6.36 -29.97 -20.23
C LYS A 23 -7.32 -29.91 -19.06
N GLN A 24 -8.06 -31.01 -18.88
CA GLN A 24 -8.95 -31.13 -17.74
C GLN A 24 -8.17 -31.09 -16.44
N ILE A 25 -8.74 -30.39 -15.46
CA ILE A 25 -8.21 -30.31 -14.11
C ILE A 25 -9.19 -30.94 -13.14
N ASP A 26 -8.64 -31.60 -12.12
CA ASP A 26 -9.44 -32.14 -11.04
C ASP A 26 -10.12 -31.01 -10.25
N ARG A 27 -11.25 -31.34 -9.64
CA ARG A 27 -12.09 -30.38 -8.93
C ARG A 27 -11.35 -29.66 -7.80
N GLN A 28 -10.43 -30.35 -7.12
CA GLN A 28 -9.65 -29.76 -6.04
C GLN A 28 -8.71 -28.68 -6.59
N ARG A 29 -7.95 -28.97 -7.65
CA ARG A 29 -7.09 -27.96 -8.30
C ARG A 29 -7.87 -26.76 -8.84
N PHE A 30 -9.05 -26.99 -9.40
CA PHE A 30 -9.91 -25.89 -9.86
C PHE A 30 -10.35 -24.96 -8.73
N ILE A 31 -10.77 -25.53 -7.60
CA ILE A 31 -11.17 -24.74 -6.43
C ILE A 31 -9.98 -23.95 -5.88
N VAL A 32 -8.80 -24.58 -5.79
CA VAL A 32 -7.57 -23.89 -5.37
C VAL A 32 -7.27 -22.71 -6.29
N ALA A 33 -7.32 -22.91 -7.61
CA ALA A 33 -7.07 -21.84 -8.58
C ALA A 33 -8.09 -20.70 -8.48
N ILE A 34 -9.37 -20.98 -8.20
CA ILE A 34 -10.39 -19.95 -7.96
C ILE A 34 -10.03 -19.16 -6.69
N VAL A 35 -9.71 -19.83 -5.59
CA VAL A 35 -9.36 -19.17 -4.33
C VAL A 35 -8.11 -18.31 -4.51
N GLU A 36 -7.07 -18.84 -5.17
CA GLU A 36 -5.86 -18.08 -5.47
C GLU A 36 -6.15 -16.87 -6.36
N SER A 37 -7.01 -16.99 -7.37
CA SER A 37 -7.38 -15.87 -8.24
C SER A 37 -8.17 -14.79 -7.51
N LEU A 38 -9.11 -15.19 -6.64
CA LEU A 38 -9.91 -14.26 -5.84
C LEU A 38 -9.03 -13.56 -4.80
N CYS A 39 -8.19 -14.32 -4.09
CA CYS A 39 -7.29 -13.78 -3.10
C CYS A 39 -6.16 -12.95 -3.73
N ALA A 40 -5.73 -13.22 -4.97
CA ALA A 40 -4.73 -12.41 -5.66
C ALA A 40 -5.17 -10.95 -5.83
N HIS A 41 -6.47 -10.67 -5.87
CA HIS A 41 -7.01 -9.30 -5.87
C HIS A 41 -7.07 -8.68 -4.46
N ASP A 42 -7.02 -9.48 -3.40
CA ASP A 42 -6.95 -9.03 -2.00
C ASP A 42 -5.51 -8.96 -1.46
N VAL A 43 -4.51 -9.53 -2.17
CA VAL A 43 -3.07 -9.38 -1.83
C VAL A 43 -2.43 -8.15 -2.47
N THR A 44 -3.16 -7.36 -3.28
CA THR A 44 -2.87 -5.93 -3.22
C THR A 44 -3.31 -5.51 -1.83
N PRO A 45 -2.40 -5.08 -0.92
CA PRO A 45 -2.88 -4.28 0.18
C PRO A 45 -3.69 -3.16 -0.46
N ASN A 46 -4.64 -2.60 0.27
CA ASN A 46 -5.27 -1.34 -0.07
C ASN A 46 -4.21 -0.21 -0.02
N ILE A 47 -3.08 -0.39 -0.73
CA ILE A 47 -2.16 0.62 -1.19
C ILE A 47 -3.07 1.36 -2.16
N PRO A 48 -3.47 2.59 -1.85
CA PRO A 48 -4.07 3.42 -2.88
C PRO A 48 -3.09 3.35 -4.04
N VAL A 49 -3.58 2.86 -5.19
CA VAL A 49 -2.91 2.90 -6.49
C VAL A 49 -2.02 4.11 -6.46
N ALA A 50 -0.75 3.92 -6.82
CA ALA A 50 0.20 5.00 -7.06
C ALA A 50 -0.34 5.94 -8.14
N GLN A 51 -1.40 6.68 -7.79
CA GLN A 51 -1.75 7.94 -8.37
C GLN A 51 -0.54 8.77 -8.02
N GLN A 52 0.28 8.98 -9.04
CA GLN A 52 1.21 10.09 -9.13
C GLN A 52 0.55 11.28 -8.43
N LEU A 53 0.91 11.50 -7.16
CA LEU A 53 0.25 12.47 -6.32
C LEU A 53 0.77 13.82 -6.76
N ALA A 54 0.04 14.40 -7.72
CA ALA A 54 -0.02 15.78 -8.21
C ALA A 54 1.28 16.56 -8.53
N ASP A 55 2.46 16.16 -8.06
CA ASP A 55 3.68 16.99 -8.15
C ASP A 55 4.94 16.15 -8.45
N GLY A 56 4.81 14.93 -8.99
CA GLY A 56 5.97 14.11 -9.38
C GLY A 56 6.72 13.47 -8.21
N HIS A 57 6.09 13.32 -7.05
CA HIS A 57 6.61 12.49 -5.95
C HIS A 57 6.27 11.01 -6.18
N ASP A 58 7.29 10.16 -6.16
CA ASP A 58 7.12 8.72 -6.26
C ASP A 58 6.76 8.14 -4.88
N VAL A 59 5.53 7.62 -4.74
CA VAL A 59 4.97 7.15 -3.47
C VAL A 59 5.31 5.68 -3.29
N VAL A 60 6.18 5.38 -2.34
CA VAL A 60 6.50 4.00 -1.96
C VAL A 60 6.00 3.73 -0.55
N CYS A 61 5.32 2.59 -0.36
CA CYS A 61 4.91 2.10 0.95
C CYS A 61 6.00 1.17 1.51
N LEU A 62 6.51 1.48 2.70
CA LEU A 62 7.50 0.68 3.41
C LEU A 62 6.87 -0.59 3.98
N GLU A 63 7.65 -1.68 4.05
CA GLU A 63 7.23 -2.96 4.62
C GLU A 63 6.81 -2.85 6.09
N VAL A 64 6.09 -3.86 6.59
CA VAL A 64 5.22 -3.87 7.80
C VAL A 64 5.90 -3.49 9.13
N LYS A 65 7.20 -3.15 9.15
CA LYS A 65 7.94 -2.77 10.36
C LYS A 65 8.80 -1.51 10.23
N VAL A 66 8.88 -0.88 9.06
CA VAL A 66 9.71 0.32 8.86
C VAL A 66 8.81 1.54 8.78
N GLU A 67 8.98 2.46 9.72
CA GLU A 67 8.27 3.72 9.79
C GLU A 67 9.25 4.89 9.75
N ARG A 68 8.87 5.96 9.06
CA ARG A 68 9.61 7.23 9.02
C ARG A 68 8.79 8.33 9.62
N ASP A 69 9.44 9.43 10.00
CA ASP A 69 8.74 10.64 10.41
C ASP A 69 8.21 11.41 9.20
N CYS A 70 6.99 11.90 9.29
CA CYS A 70 6.36 12.71 8.26
C CYS A 70 7.03 14.09 8.15
N PHE A 71 7.71 14.40 7.05
CA PHE A 71 8.45 15.65 6.84
C PHE A 71 7.58 16.90 7.01
N VAL A 72 6.31 16.85 6.60
CA VAL A 72 5.39 18.01 6.64
C VAL A 72 4.90 18.32 8.06
N CYS A 73 4.80 17.29 8.91
CA CYS A 73 4.05 17.36 10.16
C CYS A 73 4.88 16.98 11.40
N SER A 74 6.12 16.53 11.21
CA SER A 74 7.07 16.27 12.29
C SER A 74 7.61 17.55 12.93
N ASP A 75 7.76 18.65 12.18
CA ASP A 75 8.15 19.96 12.74
C ASP A 75 6.98 20.72 13.38
N ARG A 76 5.73 20.29 13.15
CA ARG A 76 4.57 20.90 13.81
C ARG A 76 4.39 20.28 15.19
N SER A 77 5.33 20.60 16.07
CA SER A 77 5.01 20.71 17.50
C SER A 77 3.77 21.59 17.64
N ALA A 78 2.79 21.11 18.41
CA ALA A 78 1.56 21.82 18.81
C ALA A 78 0.33 21.73 17.88
N ASP A 79 -0.20 20.52 17.68
CA ASP A 79 -1.66 20.38 17.76
C ASP A 79 -2.01 19.61 19.03
N LYS A 80 -2.45 20.36 20.05
CA LYS A 80 -2.85 19.93 21.41
C LYS A 80 -4.07 18.98 21.45
N ARG A 81 -4.38 18.28 20.36
CA ARG A 81 -5.49 17.32 20.28
C ARG A 81 -5.08 15.87 20.04
N SER A 82 -3.82 15.60 19.68
CA SER A 82 -3.28 14.25 19.69
C SER A 82 -2.14 14.18 20.70
N SER A 83 -2.47 13.64 21.85
CA SER A 83 -1.50 13.16 22.83
C SER A 83 -0.55 12.15 22.18
N VAL A 84 0.75 12.38 22.39
CA VAL A 84 1.85 11.41 22.26
C VAL A 84 2.35 11.08 20.84
N GLY A 85 3.57 11.54 20.53
CA GLY A 85 4.49 10.82 19.66
C GLY A 85 4.76 11.45 18.29
N ARG A 86 5.98 11.21 17.80
CA ARG A 86 6.40 11.52 16.42
C ARG A 86 5.36 10.97 15.45
N LYS A 87 4.84 11.83 14.56
CA LYS A 87 3.82 11.41 13.59
C LYS A 87 4.46 10.56 12.50
N ARG A 88 4.52 9.26 12.77
CA ARG A 88 5.12 8.25 11.91
C ARG A 88 4.26 7.92 10.70
N THR A 89 4.90 7.49 9.63
CA THR A 89 4.28 7.11 8.37
C THR A 89 5.05 5.98 7.73
N ARG A 90 4.32 5.13 6.99
CA ARG A 90 4.88 4.08 6.15
C ARG A 90 5.06 4.53 4.70
N TYR A 91 4.56 5.70 4.33
CA TYR A 91 4.73 6.24 2.98
C TYR A 91 5.98 7.11 2.92
N TRP A 92 6.78 6.92 1.88
CA TRP A 92 7.99 7.68 1.65
C TRP A 92 8.19 7.99 0.16
N CYS A 93 8.90 9.09 -0.11
CA CYS A 93 9.21 9.52 -1.47
C CYS A 93 10.58 8.97 -1.86
N SER A 94 10.62 8.09 -2.88
CA SER A 94 11.88 7.45 -3.30
C SER A 94 12.93 8.45 -3.80
N ALA A 95 12.46 9.51 -4.47
CA ALA A 95 13.25 10.60 -5.01
C ALA A 95 13.75 11.58 -3.93
N CYS A 96 12.85 12.08 -3.06
CA CYS A 96 13.20 13.07 -2.04
C CYS A 96 13.72 12.48 -0.73
N LYS A 97 13.73 11.14 -0.57
CA LYS A 97 14.23 10.42 0.62
C LYS A 97 13.53 10.79 1.94
N VAL A 98 12.29 11.31 1.87
CA VAL A 98 11.48 11.76 3.02
C VAL A 98 10.25 10.89 3.25
N GLY A 99 9.86 10.69 4.52
CA GLY A 99 8.55 10.13 4.88
C GLY A 99 7.47 11.21 4.86
N TYR A 100 6.23 10.86 4.49
CA TYR A 100 5.07 11.77 4.58
C TYR A 100 3.76 10.99 4.74
N HIS A 101 2.71 11.56 5.32
CA HIS A 101 1.36 10.97 5.24
C HIS A 101 0.73 11.25 3.88
N LEU A 102 -0.15 10.38 3.39
CA LEU A 102 -0.88 10.63 2.13
C LEU A 102 -1.60 11.98 2.12
N GLN A 103 -2.21 12.37 3.23
CA GLN A 103 -2.87 13.68 3.39
C GLN A 103 -1.90 14.88 3.37
N CYS A 104 -0.61 14.62 3.64
CA CYS A 104 0.45 15.63 3.59
C CYS A 104 1.11 15.73 2.20
N ALA A 105 0.80 14.83 1.27
CA ALA A 105 1.45 14.76 -0.04
C ALA A 105 1.35 16.07 -0.83
N GLN A 106 0.16 16.70 -0.88
CA GLN A 106 -0.06 17.98 -1.55
C GLN A 106 0.71 19.16 -0.93
N ARG A 107 1.21 19.01 0.29
CA ARG A 107 1.99 20.04 1.00
C ARG A 107 3.49 19.76 0.93
N LEU A 108 3.89 18.64 0.32
CA LEU A 108 5.27 18.21 0.21
C LEU A 108 5.91 18.89 -0.99
N ARG A 109 6.80 19.85 -0.75
CA ARG A 109 7.68 20.39 -1.79
C ARG A 109 8.87 19.46 -1.98
N HIS A 110 9.35 19.31 -3.21
CA HIS A 110 10.59 18.57 -3.49
C HIS A 110 11.73 19.09 -2.62
N VAL A 111 12.28 18.19 -1.82
CA VAL A 111 13.41 18.50 -0.94
C VAL A 111 14.67 18.01 -1.64
N THR A 112 15.57 18.93 -1.96
CA THR A 112 16.92 18.61 -2.43
C THR A 112 17.80 18.20 -1.25
N ASP A 113 18.88 17.45 -1.48
CA ASP A 113 19.78 16.96 -0.42
C ASP A 113 20.30 18.06 0.52
N GLN A 114 20.46 19.28 0.01
CA GLN A 114 20.85 20.45 0.82
C GLN A 114 19.78 20.86 1.86
N GLY A 115 18.49 20.65 1.54
CA GLY A 115 17.38 20.92 2.45
C GLY A 115 17.27 19.86 3.56
N LEU A 116 17.64 18.62 3.27
CA LEU A 116 17.71 17.55 4.26
C LEU A 116 18.81 17.82 5.29
N GLN A 117 20.05 18.08 4.84
CA GLN A 117 21.20 18.33 5.73
C GLN A 117 20.94 19.45 6.73
N LYS A 118 20.35 20.58 6.29
CA LYS A 118 20.01 21.70 7.18
C LYS A 118 19.07 21.29 8.32
N ARG A 119 18.13 20.38 8.06
CA ARG A 119 17.15 19.93 9.06
C ARG A 119 17.75 18.97 10.09
N TRP A 120 18.63 18.07 9.67
CA TRP A 120 19.37 17.19 10.59
C TRP A 120 20.31 17.98 11.52
N HIS A 121 20.91 19.07 11.02
CA HIS A 121 21.76 19.93 11.84
C HIS A 121 20.98 20.75 12.88
N ILE A 122 19.77 21.23 12.55
CA ILE A 122 18.90 21.92 13.52
C ILE A 122 18.51 20.97 14.66
N GLN A 123 18.23 19.71 14.34
CA GLN A 123 17.79 18.71 15.32
C GLN A 123 18.88 18.20 16.27
N GLN A 124 20.16 18.54 16.03
CA GLN A 124 21.29 18.22 16.92
C GLN A 124 21.71 19.40 17.82
N GLN A 125 21.09 20.57 17.68
CA GLN A 125 21.40 21.77 18.47
C GLN A 125 20.33 22.12 19.51
N GLU A 126 19.27 21.31 19.64
CA GLU A 126 18.27 21.34 20.73
C GLU A 126 18.49 20.17 21.69
#